data_AF-A0A9W8N6J1-F1
#
_entry.id   AF-A0A9W8N6J1-F1
#
_cell.length_a   1.000
_cell.length_b   1.000
_cell.length_c   1.000
_cell.angle_alpha   90.00
_cell.angle_beta   90.00
_cell.angle_gamma   90.00
#
_symmetry.space_group_name_H-M   'P 1'
#
loop_
_entity.id
_entity.type
_entity.pdbx_description
1 polymer ?
#
loop_
_entity_poly.entity_id
_entity_poly.type
_entity_poly.pdbx_seq_one_letter_code
_entity_poly.pdbx_strand_id
1 'polypeptide(L)'
;MAVARPVRALALAVVFILLFCFYNIYQPDTGVHDRASLKTNADFHGTFERDPNLDLTGEPPGNLVRTSDEYAPGKAGTARIPATLLALVRNEELSGMLQSMGDLERTWNHKFNYPWTFFNDVPFTEEFKRKTRAATNAECRYEVIPKEHWEKPSWINDQIFAESVKILEEQDIQYASMLSYHQMCRWNSGMFYKHPALADMQYYWRVEPKVHFFCDVDYDVFRYMQDNNKTYGFTITLYDAPQSIPSLWPETMKFITEHPDYLHENRAEAWLTDRTRRPVHNEMANGYSTCHFWTNFEIADMSFWRSQVYEDYFNHLDRAGGFFYERWGDAPVHSIALGSEILDISISHSSTAPTRPSAGAVRLGG
;
A
#
# COMPACT_ATOMS: atom_id res chain seq x y z
N MET A 1 4.14 45.50 -58.33
CA MET A 1 2.87 44.84 -58.74
C MET A 1 1.99 44.69 -57.52
N ALA A 2 0.78 45.27 -57.55
CA ALA A 2 -0.17 45.15 -56.45
C ALA A 2 -0.68 43.70 -56.38
N VAL A 3 -0.39 42.98 -55.29
CA VAL A 3 -0.88 41.61 -55.07
C VAL A 3 -2.40 41.60 -55.19
N ALA A 4 -2.95 40.66 -55.96
CA ALA A 4 -4.38 40.57 -56.23
C ALA A 4 -5.19 40.40 -54.93
N ARG A 5 -6.34 41.08 -54.83
CA ARG A 5 -7.22 41.07 -53.64
C ARG A 5 -7.54 39.65 -53.10
N PRO A 6 -7.84 38.63 -53.92
CA PRO A 6 -8.09 37.28 -53.40
C PRO A 6 -6.86 36.64 -52.75
N VAL A 7 -5.67 36.93 -53.26
CA VAL A 7 -4.40 36.44 -52.69
C VAL A 7 -4.12 37.09 -51.34
N ARG A 8 -4.49 38.37 -51.16
CA ARG A 8 -4.40 39.04 -49.85
C ARG A 8 -5.39 38.48 -48.84
N ALA A 9 -6.60 38.14 -49.28
CA ALA A 9 -7.61 37.51 -48.42
C ALA A 9 -7.17 36.12 -47.97
N LEU A 10 -6.59 35.32 -48.87
CA LEU A 10 -6.05 34.00 -48.54
C LEU A 10 -4.85 34.11 -47.58
N ALA A 11 -3.93 35.05 -47.83
CA ALA A 11 -2.80 35.28 -46.93
C ALA A 11 -3.26 35.69 -45.53
N LEU A 12 -4.28 36.54 -45.42
CA LEU A 12 -4.89 36.91 -44.13
C LEU A 12 -5.52 35.70 -43.44
N ALA A 13 -6.25 34.86 -44.17
CA ALA A 13 -6.85 33.65 -43.60
C ALA A 13 -5.79 32.68 -43.05
N VAL A 14 -4.69 32.48 -43.78
CA VAL A 14 -3.56 31.65 -43.33
C VAL A 14 -2.91 32.24 -42.08
N VAL A 15 -2.73 33.56 -42.01
CA VAL A 15 -2.19 34.22 -40.81
C VAL A 15 -3.14 34.05 -39.61
N PHE A 16 -4.45 34.15 -39.81
CA PHE A 16 -5.43 33.90 -38.74
C PHE A 16 -5.41 32.46 -38.25
N ILE A 17 -5.31 31.48 -39.16
CA ILE A 17 -5.21 30.06 -38.78
C ILE A 17 -3.91 29.80 -38.03
N LEU A 18 -2.78 30.37 -38.49
CA LEU A 18 -1.50 30.23 -37.80
C LEU A 18 -1.55 30.88 -36.41
N LEU A 19 -2.10 32.08 -36.27
CA LEU A 19 -2.28 32.75 -34.97
C LEU A 19 -3.22 31.95 -34.06
N PHE A 20 -4.27 31.33 -34.60
CA PHE A 20 -5.16 30.45 -33.83
C PHE A 20 -4.43 29.17 -33.39
N CYS A 21 -3.64 28.53 -34.26
CA CYS A 21 -2.83 27.37 -33.89
C CYS A 21 -1.76 27.74 -32.86
N PHE A 22 -1.05 28.86 -33.04
CA PHE A 22 -0.11 29.38 -32.05
C PHE A 22 -0.80 29.71 -30.73
N TYR A 23 -2.00 30.30 -30.76
CA TYR A 23 -2.78 30.54 -29.55
C TYR A 23 -3.17 29.24 -28.85
N ASN A 24 -3.55 28.18 -29.57
CA ASN A 24 -3.89 26.90 -28.95
C ASN A 24 -2.65 26.09 -28.47
N ILE A 25 -1.52 26.19 -29.17
CA ILE A 25 -0.27 25.51 -28.80
C ILE A 25 0.45 26.24 -27.66
N TYR A 26 0.37 27.57 -27.63
CA TYR A 26 1.00 28.44 -26.64
C TYR A 26 -0.03 29.14 -25.75
N GLN A 27 -1.24 28.60 -25.62
CA GLN A 27 -2.05 28.96 -24.45
C GLN A 27 -1.14 28.63 -23.26
N PRO A 28 -0.89 29.59 -22.34
CA PRO A 28 -0.32 29.22 -21.06
C PRO A 28 -1.24 28.13 -20.54
N ASP A 29 -0.67 26.97 -20.23
CA ASP A 29 -1.38 25.93 -19.53
C ASP A 29 -2.09 26.64 -18.37
N THR A 30 -3.42 26.69 -18.42
CA THR A 30 -4.20 27.09 -17.24
C THR A 30 -4.28 25.92 -16.27
N GLY A 31 -3.69 24.77 -16.63
CA GLY A 31 -3.08 23.88 -15.67
C GLY A 31 -1.88 24.55 -15.04
N VAL A 32 -1.81 24.46 -13.70
CA VAL A 32 -0.71 24.90 -12.81
C VAL A 32 -0.97 26.31 -12.22
N HIS A 33 -1.36 26.54 -10.96
CA HIS A 33 -1.38 25.75 -9.72
C HIS A 33 -2.53 26.25 -8.81
N ASP A 34 -3.57 25.45 -8.62
CA ASP A 34 -4.38 25.49 -7.40
C ASP A 34 -4.63 24.05 -6.89
N ARG A 35 -3.62 23.18 -7.09
CA ARG A 35 -3.58 21.81 -6.57
C ARG A 35 -2.93 21.75 -5.17
N ALA A 36 -3.27 22.73 -4.35
CA ALA A 36 -3.22 22.62 -2.90
C ALA A 36 -4.52 23.16 -2.31
N SER A 37 -5.64 22.75 -2.88
CA SER A 37 -6.90 22.71 -2.17
C SER A 37 -7.47 21.32 -2.39
N LEU A 38 -7.07 20.38 -1.52
CA LEU A 38 -7.97 19.30 -1.14
C LEU A 38 -9.29 20.01 -0.84
N LYS A 39 -10.26 19.95 -1.75
CA LYS A 39 -11.63 20.31 -1.41
C LYS A 39 -11.92 19.52 -0.16
N THR A 40 -11.97 20.20 0.98
CA THR A 40 -12.36 19.59 2.24
C THR A 40 -13.68 18.91 1.92
N ASN A 41 -13.68 17.57 1.99
CA ASN A 41 -14.94 16.86 1.95
C ASN A 41 -15.85 17.52 3.01
N ALA A 42 -17.15 17.64 2.78
CA ALA A 42 -18.05 18.31 3.73
C ALA A 42 -17.96 17.73 5.15
N ASP A 43 -17.46 16.49 5.25
CA ASP A 43 -17.22 15.70 6.45
C ASP A 43 -15.82 15.86 7.08
N PHE A 44 -14.87 16.57 6.47
CA PHE A 44 -13.56 16.77 7.10
C PHE A 44 -13.61 17.91 8.12
N HIS A 45 -13.36 17.58 9.39
CA HIS A 45 -13.24 18.53 10.49
C HIS A 45 -11.78 18.62 10.97
N GLY A 46 -11.26 19.84 11.09
CA GLY A 46 -9.92 20.10 11.59
C GLY A 46 -9.05 20.83 10.59
N THR A 47 -7.81 21.10 10.99
CA THR A 47 -6.79 21.72 10.13
C THR A 47 -5.86 20.65 9.59
N PHE A 48 -5.40 20.81 8.35
CA PHE A 48 -4.24 20.06 7.89
C PHE A 48 -3.05 20.45 8.76
N GLU A 49 -2.60 19.51 9.58
CA GLU A 49 -1.33 19.64 10.30
C GLU A 49 -0.21 19.85 9.28
N ARG A 50 0.81 20.63 9.64
CA ARG A 50 1.96 20.83 8.77
C ARG A 50 2.60 19.48 8.48
N ASP A 51 2.73 19.14 7.20
CA ASP A 51 3.38 17.91 6.75
C ASP A 51 4.81 17.84 7.30
N PRO A 52 5.15 16.83 8.14
CA PRO A 52 6.49 16.68 8.69
C PRO A 52 7.55 16.39 7.61
N ASN A 53 7.16 15.93 6.42
CA ASN A 53 8.08 15.71 5.29
C ASN A 53 8.58 17.01 4.66
N LEU A 54 8.08 18.17 5.09
CA LEU A 54 8.66 19.47 4.76
C LEU A 54 9.93 19.78 5.56
N ASP A 55 10.18 19.03 6.64
CA ASP A 55 11.43 19.12 7.39
C ASP A 55 12.53 18.26 6.74
N LEU A 56 13.79 18.59 7.03
CA LEU A 56 14.91 17.77 6.60
C LEU A 56 14.84 16.39 7.27
N THR A 57 14.53 15.39 6.46
CA THR A 57 14.55 13.99 6.85
C THR A 57 15.87 13.33 6.50
N GLY A 58 16.40 12.53 7.43
CA GLY A 58 17.47 11.58 7.17
C GLY A 58 17.08 10.12 7.43
N GLU A 59 18.09 9.28 7.49
CA GLU A 59 17.96 7.87 7.85
C GLU A 59 17.54 7.69 9.32
N PRO A 60 16.95 6.54 9.69
CA PRO A 60 16.58 6.29 11.08
C PRO A 60 17.81 6.22 11.99
N PRO A 61 17.65 6.54 13.29
CA PRO A 61 18.73 6.37 14.25
C PRO A 61 19.06 4.89 14.48
N GLY A 62 20.26 4.62 14.99
CA GLY A 62 20.70 3.27 15.33
C GLY A 62 21.81 2.75 14.41
N ASN A 63 22.13 1.47 14.54
CA ASN A 63 23.12 0.82 13.69
C ASN A 63 22.49 0.45 12.35
N LEU A 64 22.99 1.03 11.26
CA LEU A 64 22.49 0.78 9.91
C LEU A 64 23.50 -0.05 9.13
N VAL A 65 23.08 -1.24 8.68
CA VAL A 65 23.92 -2.13 7.88
C VAL A 65 23.99 -1.62 6.45
N ARG A 66 25.22 -1.34 6.00
CA ARG A 66 25.54 -0.84 4.67
C ARG A 66 25.85 -1.99 3.72
N THR A 67 25.78 -1.71 2.42
CA THR A 67 26.19 -2.68 1.40
C THR A 67 27.67 -3.05 1.50
N SER A 68 28.01 -4.26 1.06
CA SER A 68 29.34 -4.85 1.05
C SER A 68 29.39 -5.94 -0.02
N ASP A 69 30.57 -6.53 -0.25
CA ASP A 69 30.73 -7.65 -1.19
C ASP A 69 29.89 -8.89 -0.82
N GLU A 70 29.48 -9.01 0.45
CA GLU A 70 28.60 -10.09 0.95
C GLU A 70 27.14 -9.94 0.46
N TYR A 71 26.77 -8.79 -0.13
CA TYR A 71 25.50 -8.61 -0.82
C TYR A 71 25.57 -8.92 -2.31
N ALA A 72 26.69 -9.45 -2.81
CA ALA A 72 26.76 -9.92 -4.20
C ALA A 72 25.66 -10.95 -4.52
N PRO A 73 25.17 -11.01 -5.77
CA PRO A 73 24.18 -12.01 -6.18
C PRO A 73 24.66 -13.45 -5.99
N GLY A 74 23.79 -14.34 -5.50
CA GLY A 74 24.08 -15.76 -5.30
C GLY A 74 23.92 -16.24 -3.86
N LYS A 75 24.15 -17.54 -3.63
CA LYS A 75 23.92 -18.22 -2.34
C LYS A 75 25.14 -18.27 -1.41
N ALA A 76 26.36 -18.13 -1.92
CA ALA A 76 27.57 -18.34 -1.13
C ALA A 76 27.93 -17.08 -0.31
N GLY A 77 27.96 -17.20 1.02
CA GLY A 77 28.48 -16.16 1.92
C GLY A 77 27.65 -14.88 1.98
N THR A 78 26.33 -14.96 1.86
CA THR A 78 25.48 -13.76 1.79
C THR A 78 25.18 -13.12 3.15
N ALA A 79 25.23 -11.79 3.21
CA ALA A 79 24.80 -10.97 4.35
C ALA A 79 23.27 -10.77 4.43
N ARG A 80 22.49 -11.24 3.44
CA ARG A 80 21.03 -11.13 3.41
C ARG A 80 20.36 -11.98 4.48
N ILE A 81 19.34 -11.44 5.13
CA ILE A 81 18.42 -12.25 5.96
C ILE A 81 17.38 -12.94 5.09
N PRO A 82 16.62 -13.91 5.64
CA PRO A 82 15.47 -14.49 4.94
C PRO A 82 14.38 -13.43 4.68
N ALA A 83 14.45 -12.75 3.55
CA ALA A 83 13.50 -11.75 3.12
C ALA A 83 13.36 -11.70 1.60
N THR A 84 12.24 -11.16 1.11
CA THR A 84 11.93 -11.11 -0.32
C THR A 84 11.19 -9.83 -0.72
N LEU A 85 11.41 -9.37 -1.94
CA LEU A 85 10.54 -8.40 -2.60
C LEU A 85 9.36 -9.17 -3.20
N LEU A 86 8.15 -8.89 -2.74
CA LEU A 86 6.94 -9.64 -3.07
C LEU A 86 6.05 -8.81 -3.99
N ALA A 87 5.54 -9.41 -5.08
CA ALA A 87 4.60 -8.75 -5.98
C ALA A 87 3.51 -9.72 -6.44
N LEU A 88 2.25 -9.41 -6.14
CA LEU A 88 1.08 -10.03 -6.78
C LEU A 88 0.77 -9.24 -8.05
N VAL A 89 0.95 -9.84 -9.23
CA VAL A 89 0.94 -9.08 -10.48
C VAL A 89 0.51 -9.94 -11.66
N ARG A 90 -0.29 -9.35 -12.56
CA ARG A 90 -0.74 -10.03 -13.77
C ARG A 90 0.25 -9.88 -14.91
N ASN A 91 0.16 -10.77 -15.91
CA ASN A 91 1.02 -10.71 -17.10
C ASN A 91 0.86 -9.38 -17.84
N GLU A 92 -0.36 -8.84 -17.89
CA GLU A 92 -0.73 -7.61 -18.58
C GLU A 92 -0.15 -6.35 -17.91
N GLU A 93 0.26 -6.47 -16.64
CA GLU A 93 0.83 -5.38 -15.84
C GLU A 93 2.35 -5.30 -15.92
N LEU A 94 2.97 -6.14 -16.76
CA LEU A 94 4.42 -6.22 -16.94
C LEU A 94 5.10 -4.86 -17.12
N SER A 95 4.53 -3.98 -17.96
CA SER A 95 5.13 -2.65 -18.17
C SER A 95 5.13 -1.80 -16.90
N GLY A 96 4.08 -1.89 -16.08
CA GLY A 96 4.00 -1.17 -14.81
C GLY A 96 4.94 -1.78 -13.77
N MET A 97 5.03 -3.11 -13.74
CA MET A 97 5.96 -3.82 -12.86
C MET A 97 7.42 -3.47 -13.18
N LEU A 98 7.81 -3.46 -14.45
CA LEU A 98 9.17 -3.12 -14.85
C LEU A 98 9.56 -1.69 -14.48
N GLN A 99 8.61 -0.75 -14.52
CA GLN A 99 8.85 0.62 -14.06
C GLN A 99 9.14 0.63 -12.55
N SER A 100 8.29 -0.02 -11.74
CA SER A 100 8.48 -0.06 -10.28
C SER A 100 9.74 -0.82 -9.87
N MET A 101 10.06 -1.93 -10.55
CA MET A 101 11.34 -2.62 -10.41
C MET A 101 12.51 -1.69 -10.73
N GLY A 102 12.45 -0.96 -11.85
CA GLY A 102 13.51 -0.04 -12.25
C GLY A 102 13.79 1.04 -11.19
N ASP A 103 12.75 1.62 -10.61
CA ASP A 103 12.89 2.61 -9.53
C ASP A 103 13.42 1.99 -8.23
N LEU A 104 12.92 0.83 -7.82
CA LEU A 104 13.36 0.17 -6.57
C LEU A 104 14.78 -0.39 -6.68
N GLU A 105 15.14 -0.97 -7.83
CA GLU A 105 16.49 -1.43 -8.11
C GLU A 105 17.45 -0.25 -8.07
N ARG A 106 17.13 0.86 -8.76
CA ARG A 106 17.97 2.06 -8.78
C ARG A 106 18.14 2.68 -7.39
N THR A 107 17.09 2.79 -6.59
CA THR A 107 17.14 3.43 -5.26
C THR A 107 17.74 2.56 -4.16
N TRP A 108 17.56 1.24 -4.24
CA TRP A 108 17.85 0.35 -3.13
C TRP A 108 18.41 -1.01 -3.56
N ASN A 109 17.65 -1.81 -4.31
CA ASN A 109 17.92 -3.25 -4.38
C ASN A 109 19.17 -3.62 -5.19
N HIS A 110 19.68 -2.75 -6.07
CA HIS A 110 20.95 -3.02 -6.75
C HIS A 110 22.14 -3.15 -5.77
N LYS A 111 22.02 -2.55 -4.57
CA LYS A 111 23.02 -2.59 -3.50
C LYS A 111 22.93 -3.85 -2.64
N PHE A 112 21.74 -4.40 -2.46
CA PHE A 112 21.48 -5.49 -1.49
C PHE A 112 21.10 -6.82 -2.15
N ASN A 113 20.61 -6.79 -3.39
CA ASN A 113 20.26 -7.93 -4.21
C ASN A 113 19.33 -8.94 -3.51
N TYR A 114 18.31 -8.46 -2.80
CA TYR A 114 17.25 -9.32 -2.25
C TYR A 114 16.40 -9.92 -3.38
N PRO A 115 15.96 -11.17 -3.23
CA PRO A 115 15.23 -11.88 -4.28
C PRO A 115 13.86 -11.22 -4.54
N TRP A 116 13.40 -11.30 -5.79
CA TRP A 116 12.02 -11.00 -6.17
C TRP A 116 11.20 -12.28 -6.22
N THR A 117 10.02 -12.28 -5.63
CA THR A 117 9.03 -13.37 -5.71
C THR A 117 7.72 -12.82 -6.26
N PHE A 118 7.40 -13.22 -7.48
CA PHE A 118 6.18 -12.82 -8.18
C PHE A 118 5.09 -13.88 -7.99
N PHE A 119 3.87 -13.44 -7.69
CA PHE A 119 2.68 -14.27 -7.56
C PHE A 119 1.64 -13.87 -8.58
N ASN A 120 0.90 -14.87 -9.08
CA ASN A 120 -0.23 -14.67 -10.00
C ASN A 120 -1.20 -15.85 -9.88
N ASP A 121 -2.49 -15.62 -10.12
CA ASP A 121 -3.51 -16.68 -10.14
C ASP A 121 -3.42 -17.55 -11.39
N VAL A 122 -2.73 -17.07 -12.43
CA VAL A 122 -2.40 -17.82 -13.65
C VAL A 122 -0.89 -17.93 -13.87
N PRO A 123 -0.41 -18.91 -14.66
CA PRO A 123 1.01 -19.01 -15.00
C PRO A 123 1.57 -17.73 -15.66
N PHE A 124 2.76 -17.31 -15.21
CA PHE A 124 3.51 -16.24 -15.85
C PHE A 124 3.98 -16.63 -17.24
N THR A 125 3.83 -15.71 -18.19
CA THR A 125 4.34 -15.85 -19.55
C THR A 125 5.87 -15.83 -19.58
N GLU A 126 6.47 -16.46 -20.58
CA GLU A 126 7.93 -16.41 -20.78
C GLU A 126 8.44 -15.00 -21.04
N GLU A 127 7.62 -14.13 -21.63
CA GLU A 127 7.94 -12.71 -21.78
C GLU A 127 8.07 -12.02 -20.42
N PHE A 128 7.10 -12.25 -19.52
CA PHE A 128 7.11 -11.69 -18.16
C PHE A 128 8.38 -12.10 -17.44
N LYS A 129 8.68 -13.41 -17.39
CA LYS A 129 9.86 -13.96 -16.72
C LYS A 129 11.16 -13.42 -17.31
N ARG A 130 11.27 -13.38 -18.64
CA ARG A 130 12.49 -12.89 -19.32
C ARG A 130 12.74 -11.41 -19.05
N LYS A 131 11.71 -10.56 -19.11
CA LYS A 131 11.85 -9.12 -18.93
C LYS A 131 12.11 -8.75 -17.47
N THR A 132 11.39 -9.34 -16.51
CA THR A 132 11.61 -9.09 -15.07
C THR A 132 12.97 -9.62 -14.62
N ARG A 133 13.39 -10.82 -15.08
CA ARG A 133 14.74 -11.34 -14.81
C ARG A 133 15.86 -10.42 -15.33
N ALA A 134 15.65 -9.74 -16.45
CA ALA A 134 16.62 -8.82 -17.02
C ALA A 134 16.68 -7.47 -16.29
N ALA A 135 15.70 -7.17 -15.43
CA ALA A 135 15.60 -5.90 -14.71
C ALA A 135 16.35 -5.89 -13.38
N THR A 136 16.88 -7.02 -12.91
CA THR A 136 17.58 -7.16 -11.63
C THR A 136 18.72 -8.19 -11.70
N ASN A 137 19.74 -8.00 -10.87
CA ASN A 137 20.79 -9.01 -10.68
C ASN A 137 20.39 -10.09 -9.66
N ALA A 138 19.38 -9.80 -8.82
CA ALA A 138 18.91 -10.71 -7.77
C ALA A 138 18.20 -11.94 -8.34
N GLU A 139 17.94 -12.95 -7.50
CA GLU A 139 17.11 -14.11 -7.86
C GLU A 139 15.67 -13.66 -8.18
N CYS A 140 15.01 -14.26 -9.17
CA CYS A 140 13.58 -14.05 -9.44
C CYS A 140 12.86 -15.39 -9.37
N ARG A 141 11.79 -15.45 -8.59
CA ARG A 141 10.91 -16.61 -8.41
C ARG A 141 9.52 -16.28 -8.96
N TYR A 142 8.88 -17.24 -9.61
CA TYR A 142 7.62 -17.06 -10.31
C TYR A 142 6.64 -18.13 -9.87
N GLU A 143 5.72 -17.74 -9.01
CA GLU A 143 4.85 -18.64 -8.28
C GLU A 143 3.41 -18.48 -8.76
N VAL A 144 2.72 -19.62 -8.88
CA VAL A 144 1.29 -19.65 -9.22
C VAL A 144 0.52 -19.95 -7.95
N ILE A 145 -0.47 -19.12 -7.66
CA ILE A 145 -1.28 -19.25 -6.46
C ILE A 145 -2.11 -20.55 -6.56
N PRO A 146 -2.05 -21.44 -5.55
CA PRO A 146 -2.92 -22.60 -5.49
C PRO A 146 -4.39 -22.19 -5.51
N LYS A 147 -5.23 -22.95 -6.20
CA LYS A 147 -6.66 -22.62 -6.38
C LYS A 147 -7.38 -22.45 -5.04
N GLU A 148 -7.07 -23.30 -4.07
CA GLU A 148 -7.60 -23.27 -2.71
C GLU A 148 -7.30 -21.96 -1.95
N HIS A 149 -6.24 -21.24 -2.33
CA HIS A 149 -5.87 -19.96 -1.73
C HIS A 149 -6.47 -18.75 -2.48
N TRP A 150 -6.91 -18.93 -3.73
CA TRP A 150 -7.43 -17.85 -4.58
C TRP A 150 -8.95 -17.92 -4.80
N GLU A 151 -9.48 -19.11 -5.07
CA GLU A 151 -10.88 -19.33 -5.37
C GLU A 151 -11.76 -18.95 -4.18
N LYS A 152 -12.96 -18.47 -4.52
CA LYS A 152 -13.96 -18.10 -3.53
C LYS A 152 -14.35 -19.33 -2.68
N PRO A 153 -14.38 -19.22 -1.34
CA PRO A 153 -14.74 -20.35 -0.49
C PRO A 153 -16.17 -20.85 -0.72
N SER A 154 -16.40 -22.13 -0.41
CA SER A 154 -17.68 -22.82 -0.67
C SER A 154 -18.86 -22.32 0.17
N TRP A 155 -18.60 -21.64 1.30
CA TRP A 155 -19.65 -21.03 2.13
C TRP A 155 -20.11 -19.68 1.60
N ILE A 156 -19.45 -19.12 0.58
CA ILE A 156 -19.87 -17.86 -0.04
C ILE A 156 -20.93 -18.13 -1.10
N ASN A 157 -22.11 -17.55 -0.91
CA ASN A 157 -23.25 -17.71 -1.78
C ASN A 157 -23.16 -16.76 -3.00
N ASP A 158 -23.22 -17.33 -4.21
CA ASP A 158 -23.16 -16.58 -5.47
C ASP A 158 -24.27 -15.56 -5.65
N GLN A 159 -25.48 -15.85 -5.16
CA GLN A 159 -26.64 -14.96 -5.29
C GLN A 159 -26.51 -13.77 -4.35
N ILE A 160 -26.13 -13.99 -3.09
CA ILE A 160 -25.88 -12.92 -2.12
C ILE A 160 -24.75 -12.03 -2.62
N PHE A 161 -23.66 -12.63 -3.14
CA PHE A 161 -22.59 -11.89 -3.78
C PHE A 161 -23.12 -11.00 -4.92
N ALA A 162 -23.85 -11.57 -5.87
CA ALA A 162 -24.39 -10.83 -7.01
C ALA A 162 -25.37 -9.70 -6.61
N GLU A 163 -26.11 -9.86 -5.51
CA GLU A 163 -26.98 -8.80 -4.97
C GLU A 163 -26.17 -7.70 -4.27
N SER A 164 -25.17 -8.07 -3.47
CA SER A 164 -24.29 -7.10 -2.80
C SER A 164 -23.52 -6.21 -3.78
N VAL A 165 -23.04 -6.80 -4.89
CA VAL A 165 -22.36 -6.06 -5.96
C VAL A 165 -23.23 -4.92 -6.50
N LYS A 166 -24.54 -5.15 -6.70
CA LYS A 166 -25.45 -4.11 -7.19
C LYS A 166 -25.53 -2.94 -6.22
N ILE A 167 -25.61 -3.21 -4.92
CA ILE A 167 -25.66 -2.18 -3.87
C ILE A 167 -24.35 -1.38 -3.86
N LEU A 168 -23.20 -2.06 -3.95
CA LEU A 168 -21.89 -1.42 -3.99
C LEU A 168 -21.69 -0.57 -5.25
N GLU A 169 -22.17 -1.03 -6.41
CA GLU A 169 -22.14 -0.26 -7.66
C GLU A 169 -23.06 0.97 -7.60
N GLU A 170 -24.25 0.86 -7.00
CA GLU A 170 -25.15 2.00 -6.75
C GLU A 170 -24.53 3.04 -5.81
N GLN A 171 -23.55 2.65 -5.00
CA GLN A 171 -22.79 3.50 -4.09
C GLN A 171 -21.45 4.00 -4.69
N ASP A 172 -21.25 3.81 -6.00
CA ASP A 172 -20.03 4.19 -6.74
C ASP A 172 -18.75 3.56 -6.16
N ILE A 173 -18.83 2.35 -5.60
CA ILE A 173 -17.66 1.65 -5.05
C ILE A 173 -16.82 1.05 -6.17
N GLN A 174 -15.58 1.51 -6.23
CA GLN A 174 -14.62 1.05 -7.23
C GLN A 174 -14.35 -0.45 -7.08
N TYR A 175 -14.32 -1.14 -8.22
CA TYR A 175 -14.05 -2.58 -8.36
C TYR A 175 -15.11 -3.51 -7.73
N ALA A 176 -16.29 -2.99 -7.35
CA ALA A 176 -17.36 -3.77 -6.73
C ALA A 176 -17.76 -5.04 -7.51
N SER A 177 -17.87 -4.99 -8.83
CA SER A 177 -18.24 -6.16 -9.65
C SER A 177 -17.07 -7.07 -10.03
N MET A 178 -15.83 -6.73 -9.66
CA MET A 178 -14.65 -7.47 -10.09
C MET A 178 -14.31 -8.56 -9.07
N LEU A 179 -14.80 -9.78 -9.27
CA LEU A 179 -14.52 -10.92 -8.38
C LEU A 179 -13.01 -11.10 -8.09
N SER A 180 -12.16 -10.95 -9.10
CA SER A 180 -10.70 -11.05 -8.91
C SER A 180 -10.13 -9.99 -7.98
N TYR A 181 -10.78 -8.84 -7.82
CA TYR A 181 -10.40 -7.81 -6.85
C TYR A 181 -10.74 -8.25 -5.42
N HIS A 182 -11.92 -8.85 -5.19
CA HIS A 182 -12.29 -9.44 -3.90
C HIS A 182 -11.34 -10.60 -3.54
N GLN A 183 -10.99 -11.45 -4.51
CA GLN A 183 -10.02 -12.52 -4.32
C GLN A 183 -8.63 -11.99 -3.98
N MET A 184 -8.18 -10.93 -4.66
CA MET A 184 -6.93 -10.23 -4.34
C MET A 184 -6.92 -9.69 -2.91
N CYS A 185 -7.97 -8.99 -2.49
CA CYS A 185 -8.08 -8.45 -1.13
C CYS A 185 -8.02 -9.58 -0.10
N ARG A 186 -8.77 -10.67 -0.30
CA ARG A 186 -8.73 -11.85 0.58
C ARG A 186 -7.35 -12.50 0.60
N TRP A 187 -6.69 -12.64 -0.56
CA TRP A 187 -5.40 -13.31 -0.67
C TRP A 187 -4.30 -12.54 0.06
N ASN A 188 -4.26 -11.22 -0.14
CA ASN A 188 -3.35 -10.35 0.60
C ASN A 188 -3.68 -10.33 2.09
N SER A 189 -4.96 -10.41 2.47
CA SER A 189 -5.35 -10.43 3.89
C SER A 189 -4.91 -11.70 4.62
N GLY A 190 -4.90 -12.87 4.00
CA GLY A 190 -4.77 -14.12 4.80
C GLY A 190 -4.15 -15.32 4.14
N MET A 191 -3.65 -15.19 2.90
CA MET A 191 -3.19 -16.35 2.12
C MET A 191 -1.76 -16.24 1.63
N PHE A 192 -1.26 -15.05 1.33
CA PHE A 192 0.07 -14.91 0.72
C PHE A 192 1.18 -15.56 1.57
N TYR A 193 1.19 -15.30 2.88
CA TYR A 193 2.20 -15.82 3.82
C TYR A 193 2.10 -17.33 4.07
N LYS A 194 1.01 -17.96 3.62
CA LYS A 194 0.79 -19.42 3.64
C LYS A 194 1.33 -20.11 2.38
N HIS A 195 1.74 -19.35 1.36
CA HIS A 195 2.27 -19.92 0.13
C HIS A 195 3.60 -20.65 0.40
N PRO A 196 3.79 -21.89 -0.10
CA PRO A 196 5.00 -22.68 0.18
C PRO A 196 6.32 -21.96 -0.18
N ALA A 197 6.32 -21.17 -1.25
CA ALA A 197 7.47 -20.37 -1.68
C ALA A 197 7.93 -19.29 -0.67
N LEU A 198 7.10 -18.95 0.31
CA LEU A 198 7.43 -17.99 1.38
C LEU A 198 7.68 -18.68 2.72
N ALA A 199 7.58 -20.00 2.82
CA ALA A 199 7.63 -20.73 4.09
C ALA A 199 8.92 -20.48 4.90
N ASP A 200 10.03 -20.21 4.19
CA ASP A 200 11.35 -19.93 4.74
C ASP A 200 11.69 -18.43 4.83
N MET A 201 10.77 -17.55 4.42
CA MET A 201 10.94 -16.09 4.51
C MET A 201 10.46 -15.56 5.85
N GLN A 202 11.27 -14.70 6.47
CA GLN A 202 10.89 -13.96 7.68
C GLN A 202 10.25 -12.62 7.31
N TYR A 203 10.85 -11.85 6.40
CA TYR A 203 10.32 -10.55 6.00
C TYR A 203 9.88 -10.54 4.53
N TYR A 204 8.95 -9.64 4.19
CA TYR A 204 8.69 -9.26 2.81
C TYR A 204 8.57 -7.75 2.68
N TRP A 205 8.84 -7.27 1.48
CA TRP A 205 8.46 -5.94 1.03
C TRP A 205 7.50 -6.09 -0.14
N ARG A 206 6.24 -5.73 0.04
CA ARG A 206 5.24 -5.72 -1.02
C ARG A 206 5.47 -4.56 -1.97
N VAL A 207 5.50 -4.87 -3.26
CA VAL A 207 5.67 -3.91 -4.36
C VAL A 207 4.58 -4.14 -5.39
N GLU A 208 3.78 -3.10 -5.65
CA GLU A 208 2.75 -3.09 -6.70
C GLU A 208 3.30 -2.54 -8.02
N PRO A 209 2.70 -2.87 -9.18
CA PRO A 209 3.03 -2.23 -10.44
C PRO A 209 2.60 -0.75 -10.45
N LYS A 210 3.35 0.09 -11.20
CA LYS A 210 3.06 1.53 -11.39
C LYS A 210 3.23 2.40 -10.13
N VAL A 211 4.09 1.99 -9.20
CA VAL A 211 4.55 2.82 -8.07
C VAL A 211 5.96 3.38 -8.34
N HIS A 212 6.28 4.50 -7.71
CA HIS A 212 7.58 5.19 -7.85
C HIS A 212 8.36 5.23 -6.54
N PHE A 213 9.69 5.09 -6.64
CA PHE A 213 10.63 5.24 -5.53
C PHE A 213 11.61 6.38 -5.83
N PHE A 214 11.53 7.45 -5.05
CA PHE A 214 12.22 8.71 -5.37
C PHE A 214 13.59 8.88 -4.70
N CYS A 215 13.77 8.29 -3.52
CA CYS A 215 14.93 8.54 -2.67
C CYS A 215 15.84 7.31 -2.65
N ASP A 216 17.16 7.54 -2.76
CA ASP A 216 18.13 6.48 -2.52
C ASP A 216 18.12 6.10 -1.04
N VAL A 217 18.12 4.80 -0.75
CA VAL A 217 18.16 4.25 0.62
C VAL A 217 19.44 3.44 0.78
N ASP A 218 20.35 3.87 1.64
CA ASP A 218 21.72 3.34 1.71
C ASP A 218 21.96 2.35 2.85
N TYR A 219 20.90 1.75 3.38
CA TYR A 219 20.97 0.70 4.39
C TYR A 219 20.03 -0.46 4.09
N ASP A 220 20.33 -1.62 4.63
CA ASP A 220 19.49 -2.81 4.51
C ASP A 220 18.23 -2.64 5.37
N VAL A 221 17.09 -2.37 4.72
CA VAL A 221 15.82 -2.13 5.41
C VAL A 221 15.32 -3.39 6.13
N PHE A 222 15.55 -4.58 5.58
CA PHE A 222 15.12 -5.83 6.21
C PHE A 222 15.93 -6.10 7.47
N ARG A 223 17.24 -5.88 7.40
CA ARG A 223 18.10 -5.98 8.59
C ARG A 223 17.74 -4.93 9.63
N TYR A 224 17.43 -3.70 9.23
CA TYR A 224 16.94 -2.67 10.15
C TYR A 224 15.65 -3.12 10.87
N MET A 225 14.71 -3.74 10.15
CA MET A 225 13.50 -4.30 10.76
C MET A 225 13.84 -5.38 11.80
N GLN A 226 14.73 -6.31 11.46
CA GLN A 226 15.17 -7.38 12.35
C GLN A 226 15.91 -6.85 13.58
N ASP A 227 16.94 -6.04 13.40
CA ASP A 227 17.83 -5.56 14.46
C ASP A 227 17.10 -4.65 15.46
N ASN A 228 16.00 -4.02 15.04
CA ASN A 228 15.20 -3.11 15.88
C ASN A 228 13.84 -3.69 16.27
N ASN A 229 13.65 -5.02 16.10
CA ASN A 229 12.45 -5.76 16.45
C ASN A 229 11.16 -5.10 15.92
N LYS A 230 11.15 -4.77 14.63
CA LYS A 230 10.04 -4.09 13.96
C LYS A 230 9.16 -5.10 13.25
N THR A 231 7.86 -5.00 13.48
CA THR A 231 6.90 -5.90 12.85
C THR A 231 6.42 -5.40 11.49
N TYR A 232 6.15 -4.11 11.36
CA TYR A 232 5.50 -3.54 10.17
C TYR A 232 6.04 -2.15 9.84
N GLY A 233 6.13 -1.84 8.54
CA GLY A 233 6.58 -0.57 7.98
C GLY A 233 5.68 -0.11 6.85
N PHE A 234 5.30 1.17 6.87
CA PHE A 234 4.43 1.82 5.90
C PHE A 234 4.97 3.20 5.51
N THR A 235 4.42 3.77 4.43
CA THR A 235 4.74 5.13 3.97
C THR A 235 3.55 6.09 3.99
N ILE A 236 2.34 5.59 3.70
CA ILE A 236 1.12 6.41 3.58
C ILE A 236 0.03 5.84 4.48
N THR A 237 -0.75 6.73 5.10
CA THR A 237 -2.02 6.38 5.78
C THR A 237 -3.17 7.14 5.14
N LEU A 238 -4.32 6.49 4.97
CA LEU A 238 -5.50 7.04 4.30
C LEU A 238 -6.77 6.70 5.07
N TYR A 239 -7.84 7.45 4.80
CA TYR A 239 -9.21 7.01 5.10
C TYR A 239 -9.73 6.15 3.95
N ASP A 240 -10.46 5.08 4.25
CA ASP A 240 -11.15 4.27 3.25
C ASP A 240 -12.55 4.79 2.92
N ALA A 241 -13.20 4.21 1.90
CA ALA A 241 -14.62 4.38 1.65
C ALA A 241 -15.42 3.54 2.64
N PRO A 242 -16.14 4.15 3.62
CA PRO A 242 -16.84 3.41 4.68
C PRO A 242 -17.92 2.47 4.14
N GLN A 243 -18.51 2.78 2.98
CA GLN A 243 -19.49 1.94 2.29
C GLN A 243 -18.93 0.56 1.90
N SER A 244 -17.62 0.44 1.74
CA SER A 244 -16.96 -0.82 1.37
C SER A 244 -16.73 -1.77 2.55
N ILE A 245 -16.84 -1.26 3.78
CA ILE A 245 -16.49 -1.94 5.04
C ILE A 245 -17.48 -1.71 6.19
N PRO A 246 -18.81 -1.56 5.97
CA PRO A 246 -19.72 -1.22 7.06
C PRO A 246 -19.78 -2.26 8.18
N SER A 247 -19.62 -3.56 7.89
CA SER A 247 -19.62 -4.61 8.92
C SER A 247 -18.25 -5.08 9.39
N LEU A 248 -17.15 -4.58 8.80
CA LEU A 248 -15.79 -4.99 9.17
C LEU A 248 -15.51 -4.76 10.66
N TRP A 249 -15.82 -3.56 11.16
CA TRP A 249 -15.59 -3.24 12.57
C TRP A 249 -16.55 -3.97 13.52
N PRO A 250 -17.86 -4.06 13.24
CA PRO A 250 -18.75 -4.94 14.00
C PRO A 250 -18.26 -6.40 14.14
N GLU A 251 -17.80 -7.03 13.05
CA GLU A 251 -17.25 -8.40 13.12
C GLU A 251 -15.91 -8.44 13.88
N THR A 252 -15.06 -7.42 13.71
CA THR A 252 -13.84 -7.26 14.53
C THR A 252 -14.18 -7.20 16.02
N MET A 253 -15.16 -6.39 16.42
CA MET A 253 -15.57 -6.26 17.82
C MET A 253 -16.18 -7.54 18.38
N LYS A 254 -16.89 -8.31 17.55
CA LYS A 254 -17.38 -9.64 17.91
C LYS A 254 -16.21 -10.61 18.17
N PHE A 255 -15.23 -10.65 17.28
CA PHE A 255 -14.00 -11.43 17.47
C PHE A 255 -13.28 -11.04 18.77
N ILE A 256 -13.07 -9.74 19.01
CA ILE A 256 -12.43 -9.24 20.24
C ILE A 256 -13.23 -9.61 21.50
N THR A 257 -14.56 -9.61 21.42
CA THR A 257 -15.42 -9.99 22.55
C THR A 257 -15.29 -11.48 22.88
N GLU A 258 -15.11 -12.32 21.85
CA GLU A 258 -14.87 -13.76 21.99
C GLU A 258 -13.43 -14.06 22.44
N HIS A 259 -12.47 -13.19 22.11
CA HIS A 259 -11.03 -13.33 22.37
C HIS A 259 -10.41 -12.08 23.03
N PRO A 260 -10.85 -11.68 24.24
CA PRO A 260 -10.36 -10.46 24.88
C PRO A 260 -8.87 -10.53 25.26
N ASP A 261 -8.31 -11.73 25.38
CA ASP A 261 -6.90 -12.01 25.66
C ASP A 261 -5.97 -11.73 24.48
N TYR A 262 -6.51 -11.53 23.27
CA TYR A 262 -5.73 -11.22 22.07
C TYR A 262 -5.41 -9.73 21.91
N LEU A 263 -6.02 -8.88 22.73
CA LEU A 263 -5.77 -7.44 22.70
C LEU A 263 -4.43 -7.09 23.34
N HIS A 264 -3.63 -6.30 22.63
CA HIS A 264 -2.41 -5.74 23.19
C HIS A 264 -2.72 -4.56 24.13
N GLU A 265 -1.98 -4.44 25.23
CA GLU A 265 -2.18 -3.35 26.21
C GLU A 265 -1.91 -1.99 25.57
N ASN A 266 -0.83 -1.90 24.79
CA ASN A 266 -0.51 -0.75 23.98
C ASN A 266 -1.08 -1.02 22.58
N ARG A 267 -2.35 -0.75 22.35
CA ARG A 267 -2.95 -0.83 21.01
C ARG A 267 -3.29 0.57 20.49
N ALA A 268 -3.36 0.72 19.18
CA ALA A 268 -3.68 1.98 18.51
C ALA A 268 -5.19 2.30 18.50
N GLU A 269 -5.88 2.06 19.63
CA GLU A 269 -7.34 2.23 19.77
C GLU A 269 -7.80 3.62 19.31
N ALA A 270 -7.12 4.67 19.77
CA ALA A 270 -7.49 6.04 19.43
C ALA A 270 -7.39 6.34 17.93
N TRP A 271 -6.53 5.64 17.20
CA TRP A 271 -6.42 5.76 15.74
C TRP A 271 -7.51 4.93 15.03
N LEU A 272 -7.76 3.70 15.50
CA LEU A 272 -8.79 2.83 14.96
C LEU A 272 -10.20 3.40 15.17
N THR A 273 -10.47 4.11 16.27
CA THR A 273 -11.80 4.62 16.60
C THR A 273 -11.91 6.14 16.51
N ASP A 274 -10.95 6.84 15.88
CA ASP A 274 -11.08 8.28 15.71
C ASP A 274 -12.35 8.63 14.93
N ARG A 275 -13.06 9.62 15.45
CA ARG A 275 -14.26 10.22 14.86
C ARG A 275 -14.15 11.73 14.76
N THR A 276 -13.03 12.31 15.21
CA THR A 276 -12.87 13.76 15.33
C THR A 276 -12.70 14.37 13.95
N ARG A 277 -11.88 13.75 13.09
CA ARG A 277 -11.56 14.32 11.77
C ARG A 277 -12.63 14.03 10.73
N ARG A 278 -13.30 12.88 10.79
CA ARG A 278 -14.32 12.43 9.82
C ARG A 278 -15.45 11.65 10.52
N PRO A 279 -16.34 12.31 11.26
CA PRO A 279 -17.37 11.66 12.06
C PRO A 279 -18.35 10.85 11.21
N VAL A 280 -18.69 11.28 9.98
CA VAL A 280 -19.58 10.51 9.10
C VAL A 280 -18.90 9.21 8.63
N HIS A 281 -17.59 9.22 8.38
CA HIS A 281 -16.85 7.99 8.07
C HIS A 281 -16.92 7.00 9.22
N ASN A 282 -16.68 7.48 10.44
CA ASN A 282 -16.75 6.66 11.64
C ASN A 282 -18.16 6.08 11.86
N GLU A 283 -19.20 6.89 11.71
CA GLU A 283 -20.59 6.46 11.87
C GLU A 283 -20.99 5.42 10.80
N MET A 284 -20.64 5.66 9.53
CA MET A 284 -20.96 4.73 8.43
C MET A 284 -20.21 3.39 8.54
N ALA A 285 -18.98 3.41 9.09
CA ALA A 285 -18.21 2.21 9.40
C ALA A 285 -18.45 1.68 10.83
N ASN A 286 -19.56 2.09 11.45
CA ASN A 286 -20.05 1.58 12.72
C ASN A 286 -19.03 1.65 13.89
N GLY A 287 -18.21 2.71 13.94
CA GLY A 287 -17.25 2.96 15.01
C GLY A 287 -15.79 2.92 14.59
N TYR A 288 -15.47 2.43 13.39
CA TYR A 288 -14.12 2.44 12.84
C TYR A 288 -13.81 3.72 12.08
N SER A 289 -12.64 4.30 12.33
CA SER A 289 -12.19 5.55 11.70
C SER A 289 -12.03 5.43 10.18
N THR A 290 -11.96 4.21 9.65
CA THR A 290 -11.56 3.88 8.26
C THR A 290 -10.09 4.16 7.95
N CYS A 291 -9.31 4.62 8.94
CA CYS A 291 -7.90 4.87 8.76
C CYS A 291 -7.12 3.56 8.59
N HIS A 292 -6.29 3.49 7.56
CA HIS A 292 -5.46 2.31 7.30
C HIS A 292 -4.08 2.70 6.77
N PHE A 293 -3.10 1.81 7.00
CA PHE A 293 -1.84 1.80 6.27
C PHE A 293 -2.12 1.41 4.82
N TRP A 294 -1.60 2.18 3.87
CA TRP A 294 -1.85 1.91 2.45
C TRP A 294 -0.92 0.80 1.94
N THR A 295 -1.41 -0.44 2.01
CA THR A 295 -0.65 -1.70 1.87
C THR A 295 -0.05 -1.96 0.48
N ASN A 296 -0.27 -1.08 -0.51
CA ASN A 296 0.49 -1.17 -1.77
C ASN A 296 2.01 -1.00 -1.56
N PHE A 297 2.38 -0.37 -0.44
CA PHE A 297 3.71 -0.45 0.17
C PHE A 297 3.55 -1.05 1.56
N GLU A 298 4.25 -2.14 1.83
CA GLU A 298 4.45 -2.64 3.19
C GLU A 298 5.74 -3.43 3.30
N ILE A 299 6.46 -3.23 4.41
CA ILE A 299 7.61 -4.06 4.81
C ILE A 299 7.23 -4.70 6.13
N ALA A 300 7.14 -6.03 6.19
CA ALA A 300 6.59 -6.67 7.38
C ALA A 300 7.23 -8.03 7.70
N ASP A 301 7.21 -8.35 8.99
CA ASP A 301 7.57 -9.66 9.53
C ASP A 301 6.40 -10.63 9.34
N MET A 302 6.61 -11.69 8.58
CA MET A 302 5.63 -12.72 8.31
C MET A 302 5.20 -13.50 9.56
N SER A 303 6.01 -13.49 10.63
CA SER A 303 5.65 -14.16 11.88
C SER A 303 4.39 -13.57 12.51
N PHE A 304 4.10 -12.28 12.28
CA PHE A 304 2.85 -11.67 12.73
C PHE A 304 1.65 -12.29 12.03
N TRP A 305 1.67 -12.34 10.70
CA TRP A 305 0.58 -12.94 9.92
C TRP A 305 0.41 -14.43 10.17
N ARG A 306 1.49 -15.11 10.55
CA ARG A 306 1.48 -16.53 10.92
C ARG A 306 1.13 -16.77 12.40
N SER A 307 0.95 -15.72 13.18
CA SER A 307 0.59 -15.85 14.59
C SER A 307 -0.80 -16.45 14.71
N GLN A 308 -1.04 -17.17 15.80
CA GLN A 308 -2.36 -17.76 16.07
C GLN A 308 -3.45 -16.68 16.13
N VAL A 309 -3.12 -15.51 16.70
CA VAL A 309 -4.04 -14.38 16.85
C VAL A 309 -4.51 -13.88 15.49
N TYR A 310 -3.57 -13.54 14.59
CA TYR A 310 -3.90 -13.08 13.25
C TYR A 310 -4.62 -14.15 12.43
N GLU A 311 -4.18 -15.41 12.53
CA GLU A 311 -4.84 -16.53 11.87
C GLU A 311 -6.31 -16.66 12.29
N ASP A 312 -6.59 -16.60 13.59
CA ASP A 312 -7.96 -16.70 14.09
C ASP A 312 -8.80 -15.50 13.68
N TYR A 313 -8.22 -14.29 13.69
CA TYR A 313 -8.87 -13.07 13.21
C TYR A 313 -9.21 -13.15 11.73
N PHE A 314 -8.25 -13.46 10.87
CA PHE A 314 -8.49 -13.64 9.44
C PHE A 314 -9.54 -14.72 9.18
N ASN A 315 -9.44 -15.87 9.85
CA ASN A 315 -10.40 -16.96 9.69
C ASN A 315 -11.81 -16.58 10.16
N HIS A 316 -11.93 -15.73 11.19
CA HIS A 316 -13.21 -15.16 11.61
C HIS A 316 -13.81 -14.30 10.49
N LEU A 317 -13.02 -13.36 9.94
CA LEU A 317 -13.44 -12.49 8.85
C LEU A 317 -13.79 -13.27 7.56
N ASP A 318 -12.99 -14.28 7.21
CA ASP A 318 -13.21 -15.10 6.01
C ASP A 318 -14.54 -15.88 6.10
N ARG A 319 -14.90 -16.34 7.30
CA ARG A 319 -16.20 -16.97 7.58
C ARG A 319 -17.36 -15.97 7.61
N ALA A 320 -17.13 -14.74 8.04
CA ALA A 320 -18.13 -13.67 7.98
C ALA A 320 -18.48 -13.30 6.52
N GLY A 321 -17.54 -13.47 5.60
CA GLY A 321 -17.77 -13.38 4.15
C GLY A 321 -17.76 -11.95 3.59
N GLY A 322 -17.42 -10.95 4.40
CA GLY A 322 -17.37 -9.54 4.00
C GLY A 322 -16.31 -9.21 2.95
N PHE A 323 -15.32 -10.09 2.73
CA PHE A 323 -14.45 -10.00 1.54
C PHE A 323 -15.23 -10.09 0.23
N PHE A 324 -16.39 -10.74 0.21
CA PHE A 324 -17.21 -10.91 -0.99
C PHE A 324 -18.54 -10.16 -0.89
N TYR A 325 -19.25 -10.26 0.24
CA TYR A 325 -20.55 -9.59 0.41
C TYR A 325 -20.44 -8.08 0.67
N GLU A 326 -19.25 -7.62 1.03
CA GLU A 326 -18.83 -6.22 1.00
C GLU A 326 -17.57 -6.14 0.15
N ARG A 327 -16.72 -5.12 0.34
CA ARG A 327 -15.45 -5.01 -0.37
C ARG A 327 -14.32 -4.69 0.60
N TRP A 328 -14.16 -5.56 1.59
CA TRP A 328 -13.09 -5.49 2.59
C TRP A 328 -11.73 -5.58 1.90
N GLY A 329 -11.00 -4.46 1.88
CA GLY A 329 -9.62 -4.43 1.40
C GLY A 329 -8.66 -5.08 2.40
N ASP A 330 -7.52 -5.57 1.91
CA ASP A 330 -6.45 -6.03 2.79
C ASP A 330 -5.88 -4.90 3.66
N ALA A 331 -5.89 -3.67 3.15
CA ALA A 331 -5.40 -2.50 3.88
C ALA A 331 -6.09 -2.26 5.22
N PRO A 332 -7.43 -2.11 5.30
CA PRO A 332 -8.11 -1.98 6.58
C PRO A 332 -8.01 -3.26 7.44
N VAL A 333 -8.00 -4.46 6.85
CA VAL A 333 -7.85 -5.72 7.62
C VAL A 333 -6.49 -5.80 8.32
N HIS A 334 -5.39 -5.58 7.59
CA HIS A 334 -4.03 -5.51 8.14
C HIS A 334 -3.93 -4.42 9.20
N SER A 335 -4.50 -3.25 8.93
CA SER A 335 -4.41 -2.09 9.83
C SER A 335 -5.15 -2.30 11.15
N ILE A 336 -6.32 -2.94 11.11
CA ILE A 336 -7.08 -3.28 12.32
C ILE A 336 -6.30 -4.30 13.16
N ALA A 337 -5.78 -5.37 12.54
CA ALA A 337 -5.01 -6.38 13.26
C ALA A 337 -3.76 -5.77 13.88
N LEU A 338 -2.95 -5.06 13.09
CA LEU A 338 -1.76 -4.35 13.61
C LEU A 338 -2.14 -3.36 14.71
N GLY A 339 -3.19 -2.56 14.49
CA GLY A 339 -3.64 -1.56 15.45
C GLY A 339 -4.23 -2.14 16.74
N SER A 340 -4.69 -3.40 16.73
CA SER A 340 -5.30 -4.06 17.89
C SER A 340 -4.33 -4.98 18.64
N GLU A 341 -3.38 -5.58 17.91
CA GLU A 341 -2.54 -6.68 18.38
C GLU A 341 -1.06 -6.30 18.61
N ILE A 342 -0.56 -5.18 18.03
CA ILE A 342 0.86 -4.82 18.12
C ILE A 342 1.07 -3.30 18.23
N LEU A 343 2.08 -2.87 19.02
CA LEU A 343 2.63 -1.50 18.94
C LEU A 343 4.10 -1.39 18.54
N ASP A 344 4.80 -2.49 18.25
CA ASP A 344 6.16 -2.44 17.67
C ASP A 344 6.12 -2.27 16.14
N ILE A 345 5.34 -1.28 15.71
CA ILE A 345 5.27 -0.81 14.32
C ILE A 345 6.46 0.11 14.11
N SER A 346 7.32 -0.19 13.13
CA SER A 346 8.22 0.82 12.59
C SER A 346 7.37 1.75 11.75
N ILE A 347 6.92 2.84 12.34
CA ILE A 347 6.52 4.00 11.55
C ILE A 347 7.79 4.47 10.83
N SER A 348 8.09 3.93 9.64
CA SER A 348 8.97 4.63 8.71
C SER A 348 8.19 5.80 8.13
N HIS A 349 7.81 6.75 8.99
CA HIS A 349 7.94 8.11 8.55
C HIS A 349 9.43 8.24 8.20
N SER A 350 9.72 8.40 6.92
CA SER A 350 10.89 9.11 6.46
C SER A 350 10.78 10.57 6.95
N SER A 351 10.71 10.76 8.26
CA SER A 351 10.58 12.02 8.99
C SER A 351 10.52 11.69 10.48
N THR A 352 11.66 11.28 11.06
CA THR A 352 11.86 11.47 12.50
C THR A 352 12.54 12.81 12.71
N ALA A 353 11.75 13.86 12.97
CA ALA A 353 12.27 15.04 13.64
C ALA A 353 12.64 14.64 15.09
N PRO A 354 13.79 15.07 15.63
CA PRO A 354 14.17 14.73 17.00
C PRO A 354 13.17 15.34 17.98
N THR A 355 12.46 14.49 18.72
CA THR A 355 11.68 14.91 19.87
C THR A 355 12.65 15.43 20.93
N ARG A 356 12.61 16.74 21.19
CA ARG A 356 13.31 17.31 22.36
C ARG A 356 12.73 16.65 23.61
N PRO A 357 13.58 16.17 24.54
CA PRO A 357 13.07 15.67 25.81
C PRO A 357 12.34 16.81 26.52
N SER A 358 11.10 16.53 26.93
CA SER A 358 10.34 17.43 27.80
C SER A 358 11.18 17.69 29.03
N ALA A 359 11.56 18.96 29.23
CA ALA A 359 12.22 19.39 30.43
C ALA A 359 11.31 19.04 31.60
N GLY A 360 11.74 18.08 32.42
CA GLY A 360 11.08 17.76 33.67
C GLY A 360 10.87 19.04 34.46
N ALA A 361 9.63 19.28 34.86
CA ALA A 361 9.29 20.34 35.79
C ALA A 361 10.02 20.07 37.12
N VAL A 362 11.21 20.65 37.25
CA VAL A 362 11.86 20.84 38.54
C VAL A 362 10.96 21.79 39.32
N ARG A 363 10.21 21.26 40.28
CA ARG A 363 9.58 22.07 41.33
C ARG A 363 10.71 22.70 42.17
N LEU A 364 10.92 23.99 41.99
CA LEU A 364 11.65 24.84 42.93
C LEU A 364 10.64 25.67 43.74
N GLY A 365 10.65 25.46 45.05
CA GLY A 365 10.54 26.52 46.06
C GLY A 365 9.15 27.00 46.47
N GLY A 366 8.90 26.95 47.78
CA GLY A 366 7.78 27.58 48.48
C GLY A 366 7.56 26.97 49.85
#